data_AF-A0A6B2C2T8-F1
#
_entry.id   AF-A0A6B2C2T8-F1
#
_cell.length_a   1.000
_cell.length_b   1.000
_cell.length_c   1.000
_cell.angle_alpha   90.00
_cell.angle_beta   90.00
_cell.angle_gamma   90.00
#
_symmetry.space_group_name_H-M   'P 1'
#
loop_
_entity.id
_entity.type
_entity.pdbx_description
1 polymer ?
#
loop_
_entity_poly.entity_id
_entity_poly.type
_entity_poly.pdbx_seq_one_letter_code
_entity_poly.pdbx_strand_id
1 'polypeptide(L)'
;MSTASLEKIVRCSALLEKIVSDFYIELSRKVDKAEARAKLLYIGYDSYKHYQLLVNYAVDKQLPSIDECRESYGYFFDKLSNLNVLSMKDKISSDELRSWISSMENFENSVGEELFHKMIFTMASKLDFKGKEELILILKLLADDEEKHANLLKEILSA
;
A
#
# COMPACT_ATOMS: atom_id res chain seq x y z
N MET A 1 -23.74 -2.29 6.27
CA MET A 1 -22.31 -2.38 6.66
C MET A 1 -22.18 -1.87 8.08
N SER A 2 -21.31 -2.46 8.90
CA SER A 2 -21.14 -2.08 10.31
C SER A 2 -19.78 -1.44 10.56
N THR A 3 -19.61 -0.81 11.72
CA THR A 3 -18.30 -0.33 12.22
C THR A 3 -17.29 -1.47 12.35
N ALA A 4 -17.73 -2.68 12.71
CA ALA A 4 -16.85 -3.87 12.75
C ALA A 4 -16.30 -4.25 11.37
N SER A 5 -17.12 -4.14 10.30
CA SER A 5 -16.63 -4.35 8.93
C SER A 5 -15.62 -3.29 8.51
N LEU A 6 -15.86 -2.02 8.87
CA LEU A 6 -14.90 -0.93 8.63
C LEU A 6 -13.58 -1.16 9.35
N GLU A 7 -13.63 -1.54 10.62
CA GLU A 7 -12.45 -1.88 11.42
C GLU A 7 -11.64 -3.01 10.80
N LYS A 8 -12.29 -4.10 10.35
CA LYS A 8 -11.61 -5.20 9.64
C LYS A 8 -10.88 -4.68 8.40
N ILE A 9 -11.53 -3.83 7.62
CA ILE A 9 -10.95 -3.29 6.38
C ILE A 9 -9.79 -2.33 6.69
N VAL A 10 -9.90 -1.43 7.67
CA VAL A 10 -8.78 -0.56 8.06
C VAL A 10 -7.55 -1.39 8.46
N ARG A 11 -7.76 -2.45 9.26
CA ARG A 11 -6.68 -3.35 9.68
C ARG A 11 -6.07 -4.15 8.52
N CYS A 12 -6.89 -4.60 7.59
CA CYS A 12 -6.41 -5.26 6.37
C CYS A 12 -5.63 -4.31 5.47
N SER A 13 -6.01 -3.03 5.39
CA SER A 13 -5.23 -2.02 4.67
C SER A 13 -3.90 -1.75 5.36
N ALA A 14 -3.87 -1.74 6.68
CA ALA A 14 -2.61 -1.64 7.42
C ALA A 14 -1.66 -2.81 7.10
N LEU A 15 -2.18 -4.05 7.03
CA LEU A 15 -1.40 -5.21 6.61
C LEU A 15 -0.88 -5.06 5.17
N LEU A 16 -1.73 -4.60 4.25
CA LEU A 16 -1.37 -4.37 2.85
C LEU A 16 -0.20 -3.38 2.76
N GLU A 17 -0.31 -2.23 3.42
CA GLU A 17 0.73 -1.20 3.46
C GLU A 17 2.05 -1.70 4.04
N LYS A 18 1.99 -2.57 5.06
CA LYS A 18 3.20 -3.18 5.62
C LYS A 18 3.92 -4.08 4.61
N ILE A 19 3.16 -4.88 3.84
CA ILE A 19 3.72 -5.74 2.79
C ILE A 19 4.32 -4.91 1.67
N VAL A 20 3.62 -3.85 1.25
CA VAL A 20 4.07 -2.91 0.20
C VAL A 20 5.37 -2.20 0.61
N SER A 21 5.42 -1.70 1.85
CA SER A 21 6.62 -1.11 2.44
C SER A 21 7.83 -2.05 2.37
N ASP A 22 7.66 -3.28 2.86
CA ASP A 22 8.74 -4.28 2.89
C ASP A 22 9.22 -4.60 1.48
N PHE A 23 8.28 -4.70 0.53
CA PHE A 23 8.62 -4.93 -0.87
C PHE A 23 9.47 -3.80 -1.45
N TYR A 24 9.06 -2.54 -1.30
CA TYR A 24 9.80 -1.41 -1.86
C TYR A 24 11.19 -1.26 -1.25
N ILE A 25 11.29 -1.44 0.07
CA ILE A 25 12.58 -1.42 0.76
C ILE A 25 13.47 -2.54 0.22
N GLU A 26 12.94 -3.75 0.05
CA GLU A 26 13.71 -4.88 -0.47
C GLU A 26 14.09 -4.71 -1.93
N LEU A 27 13.20 -4.17 -2.75
CA LEU A 27 13.44 -3.86 -4.16
C LEU A 27 14.57 -2.84 -4.29
N SER A 28 14.57 -1.80 -3.47
CA SER A 28 15.58 -0.74 -3.49
C SER A 28 17.01 -1.30 -3.27
N ARG A 29 17.16 -2.32 -2.44
CA ARG A 29 18.46 -2.96 -2.13
C ARG A 29 19.03 -3.72 -3.33
N LYS A 30 18.18 -4.15 -4.25
CA LYS A 30 18.54 -4.97 -5.41
C LYS A 30 18.73 -4.16 -6.70
N VAL A 31 18.46 -2.85 -6.65
CA VAL A 31 18.61 -1.91 -7.77
C VAL A 31 19.96 -1.21 -7.71
N ASP A 32 20.67 -1.19 -8.84
CA ASP A 32 22.00 -0.57 -8.95
C ASP A 32 21.95 0.96 -9.10
N LYS A 33 20.93 1.51 -9.80
CA LYS A 33 20.78 2.96 -10.02
C LYS A 33 20.43 3.69 -8.71
N ALA A 34 21.27 4.62 -8.27
CA ALA A 34 21.12 5.33 -7.00
C ALA A 34 19.82 6.16 -6.92
N GLU A 35 19.44 6.86 -7.99
CA GLU A 35 18.20 7.64 -8.04
C GLU A 35 16.96 6.74 -7.91
N ALA A 36 16.94 5.62 -8.64
CA ALA A 36 15.86 4.65 -8.54
C ALA A 36 15.76 4.07 -7.13
N ARG A 37 16.90 3.70 -6.52
CA ARG A 37 16.96 3.25 -5.12
C ARG A 37 16.38 4.27 -4.16
N ALA A 38 16.73 5.56 -4.30
CA ALA A 38 16.25 6.62 -3.43
C ALA A 38 14.72 6.79 -3.53
N LYS A 39 14.16 6.76 -4.74
CA LYS A 39 12.71 6.85 -4.95
C LYS A 39 11.96 5.64 -4.39
N LEU A 40 12.50 4.43 -4.59
CA LEU A 40 11.91 3.21 -4.01
C LEU A 40 11.96 3.22 -2.48
N LEU A 41 13.05 3.67 -1.87
CA LEU A 41 13.13 3.84 -0.42
C LEU A 41 12.13 4.87 0.10
N TYR A 42 11.98 5.99 -0.61
CA TYR A 42 10.98 7.01 -0.25
C TYR A 42 9.58 6.37 -0.17
N ILE A 43 9.16 5.67 -1.23
CA ILE A 43 7.86 5.01 -1.30
C ILE A 43 7.73 3.99 -0.17
N GLY A 44 8.74 3.13 0.01
CA GLY A 44 8.72 2.11 1.07
C GLY A 44 8.59 2.69 2.48
N TYR A 45 9.17 3.85 2.76
CA TYR A 45 8.99 4.53 4.05
C TYR A 45 7.63 5.22 4.18
N ASP A 46 7.06 5.75 3.10
CA ASP A 46 5.71 6.31 3.14
C ASP A 46 4.66 5.22 3.36
N SER A 47 4.75 4.07 2.67
CA SER A 47 3.84 2.94 2.95
C SER A 47 4.00 2.45 4.41
N TYR A 48 5.21 2.52 4.99
CA TYR A 48 5.38 2.23 6.42
C TYR A 48 4.67 3.26 7.31
N LYS A 49 4.74 4.54 6.97
CA LYS A 49 3.99 5.62 7.64
C LYS A 49 2.49 5.34 7.55
N HIS A 50 1.98 4.92 6.39
CA HIS A 50 0.57 4.57 6.19
C HIS A 50 0.12 3.41 7.07
N TYR A 51 0.91 2.32 7.10
CA TYR A 51 0.73 1.21 8.03
C TYR A 51 0.61 1.69 9.48
N GLN A 52 1.54 2.55 9.93
CA GLN A 52 1.53 3.09 11.28
C GLN A 52 0.27 3.92 11.56
N LEU A 53 -0.15 4.78 10.62
CA LEU A 53 -1.36 5.59 10.78
C LEU A 53 -2.61 4.71 10.91
N LEU A 54 -2.76 3.70 10.05
CA LEU A 54 -3.91 2.80 10.05
C LEU A 54 -3.96 1.91 11.30
N VAL A 55 -2.82 1.35 11.74
CA VAL A 55 -2.77 0.61 13.01
C VAL A 55 -3.09 1.53 14.19
N ASN A 56 -2.53 2.73 14.23
CA ASN A 56 -2.79 3.66 15.34
C ASN A 56 -4.23 4.17 15.36
N TYR A 57 -4.91 4.18 14.22
CA TYR A 57 -6.33 4.46 14.12
C TYR A 57 -7.22 3.30 14.62
N ALA A 58 -6.88 2.05 14.26
CA ALA A 58 -7.66 0.86 14.62
C ALA A 58 -7.84 0.70 16.14
N VAL A 59 -9.00 0.23 16.59
CA VAL A 59 -9.23 -0.11 18.02
C VAL A 59 -8.39 -1.33 18.41
N ASP A 60 -8.38 -2.35 17.55
CA ASP A 60 -7.55 -3.54 17.72
C ASP A 60 -6.26 -3.39 16.91
N LYS A 61 -5.12 -3.40 17.62
CA LYS A 61 -3.79 -3.25 17.02
C LYS A 61 -3.24 -4.54 16.40
N GLN A 62 -3.88 -5.68 16.67
CA GLN A 62 -3.47 -6.94 16.08
C GLN A 62 -3.74 -6.91 14.57
N LEU A 63 -2.77 -7.26 13.73
CA LEU A 63 -3.03 -7.40 12.30
C LEU A 63 -3.77 -8.71 12.03
N PRO A 64 -4.78 -8.71 11.14
CA PRO A 64 -5.36 -9.93 10.61
C PRO A 64 -4.33 -10.72 9.80
N SER A 65 -4.63 -11.98 9.53
CA SER A 65 -3.92 -12.80 8.56
C SER A 65 -4.25 -12.38 7.12
N ILE A 66 -3.37 -12.72 6.18
CA ILE A 66 -3.60 -12.51 4.74
C ILE A 66 -4.90 -13.20 4.28
N ASP A 67 -5.15 -14.42 4.76
CA ASP A 67 -6.33 -15.19 4.36
C ASP A 67 -7.63 -14.51 4.85
N GLU A 68 -7.66 -13.96 6.05
CA GLU A 68 -8.80 -13.18 6.55
C GLU A 68 -9.05 -11.90 5.72
N CYS A 69 -8.00 -11.28 5.19
CA CYS A 69 -8.09 -10.08 4.37
C CYS A 69 -8.48 -10.37 2.91
N ARG A 70 -8.09 -11.53 2.38
CA ARG A 70 -8.49 -11.97 1.04
C ARG A 70 -10.00 -12.05 0.86
N GLU A 71 -10.71 -12.46 1.90
CA GLU A 71 -12.18 -12.48 1.90
C GLU A 71 -12.82 -11.10 1.67
N SER A 72 -12.11 -10.03 2.05
CA SER A 72 -12.64 -8.66 2.01
C SER A 72 -12.30 -7.96 0.70
N TYR A 73 -11.06 -8.09 0.21
CA TYR A 73 -10.62 -7.49 -1.07
C TYR A 73 -9.33 -8.16 -1.59
N GLY A 74 -9.38 -9.49 -1.77
CA GLY A 74 -8.26 -10.33 -2.18
C GLY A 74 -7.54 -9.93 -3.46
N TYR A 75 -8.19 -9.18 -4.37
CA TYR A 75 -7.56 -8.64 -5.57
C TYR A 75 -6.23 -7.90 -5.29
N PHE A 76 -6.19 -7.09 -4.22
CA PHE A 76 -4.98 -6.35 -3.85
C PHE A 76 -3.89 -7.30 -3.33
N PHE A 77 -4.24 -8.25 -2.46
CA PHE A 77 -3.29 -9.22 -1.93
C PHE A 77 -2.78 -10.20 -2.99
N ASP A 78 -3.60 -10.55 -3.96
CA ASP A 78 -3.23 -11.46 -5.03
C ASP A 78 -2.26 -10.81 -6.02
N LYS A 79 -2.37 -9.49 -6.26
CA LYS A 79 -1.33 -8.73 -6.99
C LYS A 79 0.03 -8.77 -6.30
N LEU A 80 0.04 -8.90 -4.98
CA LEU A 80 1.25 -9.01 -4.16
C LEU A 80 1.73 -10.47 -3.96
N SER A 81 1.06 -11.46 -4.57
CA SER A 81 1.47 -12.87 -4.42
C SER A 81 2.83 -13.19 -5.06
N ASN A 82 3.26 -12.40 -6.05
CA ASN A 82 4.53 -12.59 -6.74
C ASN A 82 5.74 -12.00 -5.99
N LEU A 83 5.54 -11.25 -4.89
CA LEU A 83 6.63 -10.58 -4.18
C LEU A 83 7.66 -11.57 -3.58
N ASN A 84 7.26 -12.80 -3.30
CA ASN A 84 8.16 -13.85 -2.79
C ASN A 84 9.33 -14.13 -3.74
N VAL A 85 9.17 -13.92 -5.05
CA VAL A 85 10.23 -14.12 -6.06
C VAL A 85 11.39 -13.14 -5.87
N LEU A 86 11.12 -11.94 -5.33
CA LEU A 86 12.13 -10.92 -5.10
C LEU A 86 13.12 -11.36 -4.01
N SER A 87 12.64 -12.03 -2.96
CA SER A 87 13.45 -12.48 -1.82
C SER A 87 14.57 -13.47 -2.20
N MET A 88 14.41 -14.16 -3.34
CA MET A 88 15.35 -15.18 -3.83
C MET A 88 16.47 -14.62 -4.72
N LYS A 89 16.48 -13.31 -4.99
CA LYS A 89 17.43 -12.68 -5.91
C LYS A 89 18.38 -11.73 -5.19
N ASP A 90 19.66 -11.74 -5.52
CA ASP A 90 20.62 -10.77 -4.97
C ASP A 90 20.54 -9.41 -5.68
N LYS A 91 20.26 -9.43 -6.99
CA LYS A 91 20.11 -8.26 -7.85
C LYS A 91 18.98 -8.46 -8.84
N ILE A 92 18.44 -7.37 -9.36
CA ILE A 92 17.48 -7.40 -10.45
C ILE A 92 18.01 -6.66 -11.68
N SER A 93 17.73 -7.20 -12.85
CA SER A 93 18.07 -6.56 -14.13
C SER A 93 17.17 -5.34 -14.38
N SER A 94 17.59 -4.47 -15.30
CA SER A 94 16.80 -3.29 -15.70
C SER A 94 15.43 -3.65 -16.24
N ASP A 95 15.29 -4.77 -16.96
CA ASP A 95 14.03 -5.18 -17.56
C ASP A 95 13.09 -5.78 -16.52
N GLU A 96 13.63 -6.52 -15.54
CA GLU A 96 12.88 -6.96 -14.37
C GLU A 96 12.41 -5.78 -13.53
N LEU A 97 13.28 -4.80 -13.30
CA LEU A 97 12.93 -3.57 -12.60
C LEU A 97 11.79 -2.84 -13.30
N ARG A 98 11.85 -2.69 -14.64
CA ARG A 98 10.76 -2.11 -15.41
C ARG A 98 9.45 -2.86 -15.24
N SER A 99 9.49 -4.19 -15.32
CA SER A 99 8.29 -5.02 -15.13
C SER A 99 7.68 -4.85 -13.73
N TRP A 100 8.51 -4.84 -12.68
CA TRP A 100 8.05 -4.60 -11.32
C TRP A 100 7.44 -3.21 -11.16
N ILE A 101 8.12 -2.18 -11.64
CA ILE A 101 7.64 -0.79 -11.52
C ILE A 101 6.32 -0.60 -12.26
N SER A 102 6.17 -1.09 -13.49
CA SER A 102 4.90 -0.97 -14.22
C SER A 102 3.75 -1.72 -13.53
N SER A 103 4.02 -2.88 -12.93
CA SER A 103 3.01 -3.59 -12.14
C SER A 103 2.60 -2.80 -10.90
N MET A 104 3.59 -2.21 -10.22
CA MET A 104 3.38 -1.51 -8.97
C MET A 104 2.78 -0.11 -9.16
N GLU A 105 3.10 0.60 -10.22
CA GLU A 105 2.45 1.87 -10.57
C GLU A 105 0.92 1.70 -10.69
N ASN A 106 0.48 0.65 -11.37
CA ASN A 106 -0.94 0.33 -11.47
C ASN A 106 -1.54 -0.09 -10.13
N PHE A 107 -0.73 -0.71 -9.26
CA PHE A 107 -1.15 -1.09 -7.93
C PHE A 107 -1.36 0.16 -7.04
N GLU A 108 -0.40 1.07 -6.95
CA GLU A 108 -0.52 2.30 -6.14
C GLU A 108 -1.72 3.15 -6.57
N ASN A 109 -1.91 3.34 -7.88
CA ASN A 109 -3.11 4.03 -8.40
C ASN A 109 -4.40 3.34 -7.95
N SER A 110 -4.43 2.00 -7.96
CA SER A 110 -5.61 1.24 -7.52
C SER A 110 -5.84 1.38 -6.01
N VAL A 111 -4.78 1.41 -5.20
CA VAL A 111 -4.88 1.57 -3.74
C VAL A 111 -5.40 2.97 -3.41
N GLY A 112 -4.81 4.02 -4.00
CA GLY A 112 -5.25 5.39 -3.79
C GLY A 112 -6.72 5.62 -4.20
N GLU A 113 -7.07 5.29 -5.44
CA GLU A 113 -8.41 5.54 -5.97
C GLU A 113 -9.47 4.56 -5.44
N GLU A 114 -9.25 3.26 -5.61
CA GLU A 114 -10.30 2.26 -5.36
C GLU A 114 -10.41 1.91 -3.88
N LEU A 115 -9.29 1.75 -3.17
CA LEU A 115 -9.30 1.37 -1.76
C LEU A 115 -9.55 2.58 -0.85
N PHE A 116 -8.66 3.56 -0.85
CA PHE A 116 -8.75 4.69 0.09
C PHE A 116 -9.85 5.68 -0.28
N HIS A 117 -9.87 6.19 -1.51
CA HIS A 117 -10.84 7.21 -1.93
C HIS A 117 -12.26 6.70 -2.17
N LYS A 118 -12.43 5.50 -2.72
CA LYS A 118 -13.78 4.97 -3.02
C LYS A 118 -14.28 4.07 -1.90
N MET A 119 -13.63 2.94 -1.64
CA MET A 119 -14.16 1.91 -0.75
C MET A 119 -14.23 2.35 0.71
N ILE A 120 -13.09 2.64 1.35
CA ILE A 120 -13.04 2.92 2.79
C ILE A 120 -13.68 4.28 3.11
N PHE A 121 -13.41 5.30 2.29
CA PHE A 121 -14.04 6.62 2.46
C PHE A 121 -15.56 6.55 2.40
N THR A 122 -16.13 5.85 1.42
CA THR A 122 -17.59 5.72 1.29
C THR A 122 -18.19 4.98 2.48
N MET A 123 -17.51 3.95 2.97
CA MET A 123 -17.93 3.22 4.17
C MET A 123 -17.92 4.12 5.41
N ALA A 124 -16.80 4.80 5.66
CA ALA A 124 -16.64 5.70 6.80
C ALA A 124 -17.67 6.84 6.75
N SER A 125 -17.93 7.40 5.57
CA SER A 125 -18.89 8.50 5.38
C SER A 125 -20.33 8.13 5.73
N LYS A 126 -20.72 6.86 5.55
CA LYS A 126 -22.08 6.35 5.81
C LYS A 126 -22.32 5.90 7.25
N LEU A 127 -21.27 5.78 8.06
CA LEU A 127 -21.35 5.34 9.44
C LEU A 127 -21.26 6.53 10.39
N ASP A 128 -21.79 6.37 11.60
CA ASP A 128 -21.65 7.33 12.69
C ASP A 128 -20.83 6.68 13.82
N PHE A 129 -19.65 7.24 14.10
CA PHE A 129 -18.71 6.74 15.09
C PHE A 129 -17.73 7.84 15.50
N LYS A 130 -17.20 7.72 16.73
CA LYS A 130 -16.15 8.61 17.23
C LYS A 130 -14.85 8.40 16.44
N GLY A 131 -14.24 9.47 15.95
CA GLY A 131 -13.01 9.41 15.16
C GLY A 131 -13.23 9.46 13.64
N LYS A 132 -14.48 9.62 13.18
CA LYS A 132 -14.85 9.60 11.76
C LYS A 132 -14.13 10.68 10.94
N GLU A 133 -14.08 11.90 11.43
CA GLU A 133 -13.48 13.01 10.69
C GLU A 133 -11.96 12.83 10.57
N GLU A 134 -11.32 12.33 11.62
CA GLU A 134 -9.91 11.98 11.64
C GLU A 134 -9.59 10.84 10.66
N LEU A 135 -10.41 9.79 10.62
CA LEU A 135 -10.25 8.71 9.63
C LEU A 135 -10.37 9.25 8.20
N ILE A 136 -11.39 10.08 7.94
CA ILE A 136 -11.62 10.67 6.62
C ILE A 136 -10.42 11.51 6.20
N LEU A 137 -9.86 12.30 7.11
CA LEU A 137 -8.66 13.10 6.84
C LEU A 137 -7.46 12.20 6.54
N ILE A 138 -7.23 11.16 7.36
CA ILE A 138 -6.14 10.19 7.12
C ILE A 138 -6.30 9.58 5.73
N LEU A 139 -7.47 9.07 5.37
CA LEU A 139 -7.70 8.42 4.07
C LEU A 139 -7.41 9.32 2.87
N LYS A 140 -7.71 10.62 2.96
CA LYS A 140 -7.35 11.58 1.91
C LYS A 140 -5.84 11.75 1.79
N LEU A 141 -5.15 11.91 2.91
CA LEU A 141 -3.69 12.03 2.94
C LEU A 141 -3.01 10.78 2.37
N LEU A 142 -3.51 9.59 2.72
CA LEU A 142 -3.02 8.33 2.17
C LEU A 142 -3.22 8.26 0.65
N ALA A 143 -4.42 8.61 0.17
CA ALA A 143 -4.71 8.58 -1.26
C ALA A 143 -3.86 9.57 -2.08
N ASP A 144 -3.60 10.77 -1.55
CA ASP A 144 -2.72 11.76 -2.17
C ASP A 144 -1.26 11.24 -2.24
N ASP A 145 -0.80 10.55 -1.20
CA ASP A 145 0.52 9.91 -1.18
C ASP A 145 0.61 8.79 -2.24
N GLU A 146 -0.44 7.98 -2.43
CA GLU A 146 -0.43 6.92 -3.46
C GLU A 146 -0.35 7.45 -4.89
N GLU A 147 -1.03 8.57 -5.18
CA GLU A 147 -0.88 9.22 -6.48
C GLU A 147 0.56 9.69 -6.69
N LYS A 148 1.19 10.23 -5.65
CA LYS A 148 2.60 10.62 -5.67
C LYS A 148 3.52 9.40 -5.87
N HIS A 149 3.25 8.27 -5.22
CA HIS A 149 4.02 7.04 -5.40
C HIS A 149 3.98 6.55 -6.85
N ALA A 150 2.79 6.52 -7.46
CA ALA A 150 2.62 6.16 -8.86
C ALA A 150 3.43 7.09 -9.80
N ASN A 151 3.45 8.40 -9.53
CA ASN A 151 4.23 9.34 -10.33
C ASN A 151 5.74 9.14 -10.16
N LEU A 152 6.22 8.90 -8.94
CA LEU A 152 7.64 8.57 -8.69
C LEU A 152 8.08 7.30 -9.43
N LEU A 153 7.21 6.29 -9.50
CA LEU A 153 7.45 5.05 -10.24
C LEU A 153 7.60 5.30 -11.75
N LYS A 154 6.72 6.11 -12.35
CA LYS A 154 6.84 6.51 -13.76
C LYS A 154 8.16 7.22 -14.07
N GLU A 155 8.62 8.08 -13.16
CA GLU A 155 9.89 8.76 -13.33
C GLU A 155 11.10 7.81 -13.31
N ILE A 156 11.03 6.69 -12.58
CA ILE A 156 12.09 5.68 -12.60
C ILE A 156 12.17 5.00 -13.98
N LEU A 157 11.02 4.76 -14.63
CA LEU A 157 10.97 4.16 -15.98
C LEU A 157 11.50 5.09 -17.08
N SER A 158 11.40 6.40 -16.85
CA SER A 158 11.72 7.44 -17.83
C SER A 158 13.20 7.85 -17.85
N ALA A 159 14.02 7.26 -16.97
CA ALA A 159 15.44 7.55 -16.75
C ALA A 159 16.36 6.35 -17.03
#